data_AF-A0A9P0ZJE9-F1
#
_entry.id   AF-A0A9P0ZJE9-F1
#
_cell.length_a   1.000
_cell.length_b   1.000
_cell.length_c   1.000
_cell.angle_alpha   90.00
_cell.angle_beta   90.00
_cell.angle_gamma   90.00
#
_symmetry.space_group_name_H-M   'P 1'
#
loop_
_entity.id
_entity.type
_entity.pdbx_description
1 polymer ?
#
loop_
_entity_poly.entity_id
_entity_poly.type
_entity_poly.pdbx_seq_one_letter_code
_entity_poly.pdbx_strand_id
1 'polypeptide(L)'
;MQQSNSQKAISALDAKLSKLERYGQGDDVEELRIELRWMKCFLFEGQRTAQGRAIADFWSSVIEQHAVDALNENAYHCYPVDYTVRRFAKLREKLQPFITCLWHRP
;
A
#
# COMPACT_ATOMS: atom_id res chain seq x y z
N MET A 1 14.72 -18.91 6.48
CA MET A 1 13.33 -18.48 6.72
C MET A 1 12.88 -17.64 5.53
N GLN A 2 11.80 -18.01 4.84
CA GLN A 2 11.23 -17.17 3.78
C GLN A 2 10.46 -16.02 4.44
N GLN A 3 10.68 -14.77 3.98
CA GLN A 3 9.86 -13.63 4.39
C GLN A 3 8.41 -13.84 3.95
N SER A 4 7.44 -13.51 4.82
CA SER A 4 6.02 -13.49 4.46
C SER A 4 5.76 -12.48 3.33
N ASN A 5 4.72 -12.72 2.54
CA ASN A 5 4.35 -11.83 1.43
C ASN A 5 4.05 -10.42 1.94
N SER A 6 3.40 -10.32 3.11
CA SER A 6 3.17 -9.03 3.79
C SER A 6 4.45 -8.27 4.08
N GLN A 7 5.51 -8.95 4.51
CA GLN A 7 6.78 -8.29 4.82
C GLN A 7 7.45 -7.72 3.57
N LYS A 8 7.40 -8.44 2.45
CA LYS A 8 7.92 -7.96 1.16
C LYS A 8 7.15 -6.73 0.67
N ALA A 9 5.82 -6.79 0.73
CA ALA A 9 4.96 -5.68 0.35
C ALA A 9 5.20 -4.43 1.21
N ILE A 10 5.40 -4.59 2.53
CA ILE A 10 5.79 -3.49 3.43
C ILE A 10 7.12 -2.88 2.99
N SER A 11 8.14 -3.70 2.72
CA SER A 11 9.45 -3.20 2.27
C SER A 11 9.37 -2.47 0.91
N ALA A 12 8.52 -2.94 -0.01
CA ALA A 12 8.27 -2.25 -1.28
C ALA A 12 7.62 -0.88 -1.09
N LEU A 13 6.63 -0.78 -0.19
CA LEU A 13 5.99 0.48 0.20
C LEU A 13 6.98 1.46 0.85
N ASP A 14 7.85 0.97 1.74
CA ASP A 14 8.88 1.81 2.38
C ASP A 14 9.86 2.38 1.35
N ALA A 15 10.35 1.54 0.44
CA ALA A 15 11.23 2.00 -0.65
C ALA A 15 10.55 3.09 -1.50
N LYS A 16 9.24 2.97 -1.73
CA LYS A 16 8.45 3.95 -2.48
C LYS A 16 8.22 5.25 -1.70
N LEU A 17 7.89 5.18 -0.42
CA LEU A 17 7.76 6.34 0.44
C LEU A 17 9.06 7.14 0.52
N SER A 18 10.19 6.48 0.74
CA SER A 18 11.51 7.14 0.74
C SER A 18 11.90 7.72 -0.62
N LYS A 19 11.39 7.15 -1.73
CA LYS A 19 11.56 7.74 -3.06
C LYS A 19 10.74 9.01 -3.20
N LEU A 20 9.48 8.99 -2.74
CA LEU A 20 8.57 10.14 -2.75
C LEU A 20 9.03 11.31 -1.90
N GLU A 21 9.78 11.09 -0.82
CA GLU A 21 10.39 12.15 -0.01
C GLU A 21 11.34 13.05 -0.83
N ARG A 22 11.89 12.54 -1.92
CA ARG A 22 12.75 13.30 -2.84
C ARG A 22 11.96 14.11 -3.87
N TYR A 23 10.67 13.83 -4.01
CA TYR A 23 9.76 14.61 -4.86
C TYR A 23 9.21 15.78 -4.03
N GLY A 24 9.03 16.93 -4.70
CA GLY A 24 8.54 18.16 -4.06
C GLY A 24 7.16 18.03 -3.41
N GLN A 25 6.69 19.10 -2.78
CA GLN A 25 5.33 19.18 -2.24
C GLN A 25 4.37 19.59 -3.36
N GLY A 26 3.59 18.62 -3.85
CA GLY A 26 2.43 18.85 -4.69
C GLY A 26 1.27 18.01 -4.15
N ASP A 27 0.04 18.50 -4.31
CA ASP A 27 -1.14 17.88 -3.70
C ASP A 27 -1.27 16.40 -4.08
N ASP A 28 -1.09 16.06 -5.36
CA ASP A 28 -1.15 14.67 -5.85
C ASP A 28 -0.05 13.78 -5.24
N VAL A 29 1.14 14.34 -4.99
CA VAL A 29 2.26 13.62 -4.38
C VAL A 29 1.98 13.34 -2.91
N GLU A 30 1.37 14.29 -2.20
CA GLU A 30 0.97 14.10 -0.81
C GLU A 30 -0.18 13.11 -0.68
N GLU A 31 -1.18 13.17 -1.56
CA GLU A 31 -2.24 12.17 -1.63
C GLU A 31 -1.67 10.76 -1.87
N LEU A 32 -0.70 10.62 -2.77
CA LEU A 32 -0.04 9.34 -3.00
C LEU A 32 0.71 8.84 -1.76
N ARG A 33 1.38 9.73 -1.01
CA ARG A 33 2.01 9.37 0.27
C ARG A 33 0.99 8.88 1.28
N ILE A 34 -0.15 9.55 1.38
CA ILE A 34 -1.25 9.16 2.28
C ILE A 34 -1.72 7.75 1.93
N GLU A 35 -1.99 7.47 0.65
CA GLU A 35 -2.48 6.17 0.22
C GLU A 35 -1.43 5.05 0.45
N LEU A 36 -0.16 5.29 0.16
CA LEU A 36 0.91 4.32 0.41
C LEU A 36 1.08 4.03 1.92
N ARG A 37 0.99 5.06 2.77
CA ARG A 37 0.99 4.89 4.24
C ARG A 37 -0.21 4.07 4.70
N TRP A 38 -1.39 4.32 4.14
CA TRP A 38 -2.60 3.58 4.45
C TRP A 38 -2.43 2.09 4.15
N MET A 39 -1.90 1.74 2.98
CA MET A 39 -1.61 0.34 2.61
C MET A 39 -0.60 -0.31 3.55
N LYS A 40 0.44 0.43 3.95
CA LYS A 40 1.44 -0.04 4.91
C LYS A 40 0.80 -0.34 6.27
N CYS A 41 -0.04 0.57 6.77
CA CYS A 41 -0.77 0.37 8.03
C CYS A 41 -1.68 -0.85 7.97
N PHE A 42 -2.42 -1.05 6.88
CA PHE A 42 -3.26 -2.23 6.68
C PHE A 42 -2.46 -3.54 6.78
N LEU A 43 -1.32 -3.63 6.09
CA LEU A 43 -0.46 -4.81 6.13
C LEU A 43 0.16 -5.05 7.51
N PHE A 44 0.60 -3.98 8.17
CA PHE A 44 1.21 -4.04 9.50
C PHE A 44 0.21 -4.46 10.57
N GLU A 45 -0.95 -3.80 10.65
CA GLU A 45 -2.01 -4.14 11.62
C GLU A 45 -2.59 -5.52 11.36
N GLY A 46 -2.65 -5.94 10.09
CA GLY A 46 -2.99 -7.31 9.71
C GLY A 46 -2.14 -8.37 10.42
N GLN A 47 -0.89 -8.08 10.77
CA GLN A 47 -0.01 -9.07 11.41
C GLN A 47 -0.43 -9.45 12.84
N ARG A 48 -1.28 -8.65 13.48
CA ARG A 48 -1.64 -8.79 14.91
C ARG A 48 -2.48 -10.03 15.21
N THR A 49 -3.27 -10.51 14.26
CA THR A 49 -4.16 -11.67 14.44
C THR A 49 -3.92 -12.72 13.36
N ALA A 50 -4.27 -13.98 13.62
CA ALA A 50 -4.12 -15.04 12.62
C ALA A 50 -5.02 -14.81 11.39
N GLN A 51 -6.26 -14.39 11.60
CA GLN A 51 -7.18 -14.01 10.53
C GLN A 51 -6.65 -12.80 9.76
N GLY A 52 -6.11 -11.81 10.48
CA GLY A 52 -5.53 -10.63 9.86
C GLY A 52 -4.32 -10.93 8.98
N ARG A 53 -3.45 -11.85 9.42
CA ARG A 53 -2.31 -12.30 8.63
C ARG A 53 -2.74 -12.92 7.32
N ALA A 54 -3.75 -13.80 7.36
CA ALA A 54 -4.28 -14.43 6.16
C ALA A 54 -4.85 -13.39 5.17
N ILE A 55 -5.57 -12.38 5.67
CA ILE A 55 -6.10 -11.28 4.85
C ILE A 55 -4.96 -10.43 4.28
N ALA A 56 -4.00 -10.02 5.12
CA ALA A 56 -2.87 -9.20 4.70
C ALA A 56 -2.02 -9.93 3.64
N ASP A 57 -1.70 -11.20 3.86
CA ASP A 57 -0.93 -12.02 2.92
C ASP A 57 -1.66 -12.21 1.58
N PHE A 58 -2.99 -12.36 1.60
CA PHE A 58 -3.81 -12.44 0.38
C PHE A 58 -3.70 -11.16 -0.47
N TRP A 59 -3.74 -9.99 0.18
CA TRP A 59 -3.69 -8.70 -0.51
C TRP A 59 -2.27 -8.18 -0.80
N SER A 60 -1.26 -8.80 -0.22
CA SER A 60 0.13 -8.34 -0.28
C SER A 60 0.66 -8.23 -1.71
N SER A 61 0.39 -9.22 -2.56
CA SER A 61 0.86 -9.21 -3.95
C SER A 61 0.23 -8.08 -4.77
N VAL A 62 -1.06 -7.81 -4.55
CA VAL A 62 -1.78 -6.70 -5.20
C VAL A 62 -1.21 -5.37 -4.73
N ILE A 63 -1.05 -5.19 -3.42
CA ILE A 63 -0.50 -3.95 -2.84
C ILE A 63 0.93 -3.72 -3.33
N GLU A 64 1.78 -4.75 -3.33
CA GLU A 64 3.16 -4.69 -3.83
C GLU A 64 3.19 -4.30 -5.31
N GLN A 65 2.39 -4.95 -6.16
CA GLN A 65 2.33 -4.63 -7.58
C GLN A 65 1.91 -3.18 -7.82
N HIS A 66 0.88 -2.71 -7.12
CA HIS A 66 0.43 -1.32 -7.19
C HIS A 66 1.53 -0.35 -6.74
N ALA A 67 2.29 -0.68 -5.69
CA ALA A 67 3.42 0.13 -5.23
C ALA A 67 4.58 0.15 -6.24
N VAL A 68 4.88 -0.98 -6.87
CA VAL A 68 5.90 -1.07 -7.93
C VAL A 68 5.50 -0.20 -9.12
N ASP A 69 4.26 -0.32 -9.59
CA ASP A 69 3.70 0.46 -10.70
C ASP A 69 3.75 1.97 -10.42
N ALA A 70 3.38 2.38 -9.21
CA ALA A 70 3.24 3.78 -8.80
C ALA A 70 4.47 4.65 -9.06
N LEU A 71 5.67 4.07 -8.96
CA LEU A 71 6.94 4.81 -9.01
C LEU A 71 7.99 4.17 -9.92
N ASN A 72 7.56 3.33 -10.85
CA ASN A 72 8.44 2.87 -11.92
C ASN A 72 8.80 4.08 -12.80
N GLU A 73 10.10 4.34 -12.97
CA GLU A 73 10.60 5.51 -13.71
C GLU A 73 10.13 5.53 -15.17
N ASN A 74 9.90 4.36 -15.77
CA ASN A 74 9.30 4.24 -17.10
C ASN A 74 7.78 4.50 -17.11
N ALA A 75 7.10 4.36 -15.96
CA ALA A 75 5.66 4.58 -15.83
C ALA A 75 5.31 6.05 -15.53
N TYR A 76 6.21 6.84 -14.93
CA TYR A 76 6.01 8.28 -14.74
C TYR A 76 5.82 9.05 -16.07
N HIS A 77 6.38 8.53 -17.17
CA HIS A 77 6.13 9.06 -18.50
C HIS A 77 4.82 8.56 -19.14
N CYS A 78 4.18 7.53 -18.58
CA CYS A 78 2.96 6.92 -19.13
C CYS A 78 1.70 7.11 -18.28
N TYR A 79 1.82 7.37 -16.97
CA TYR A 79 0.70 7.51 -16.05
C TYR A 79 0.88 8.71 -15.12
N PRO A 80 -0.06 9.67 -15.14
CA PRO A 80 -0.02 10.80 -14.22
C PRO A 80 -0.24 10.35 -12.76
N VAL A 81 0.30 11.10 -11.80
CA VAL A 81 0.29 10.76 -10.36
C VAL A 81 -1.15 10.58 -9.85
N ASP A 82 -2.09 11.38 -10.34
CA ASP A 82 -3.52 11.30 -10.05
C ASP A 82 -4.13 9.93 -10.36
N TYR A 83 -3.70 9.27 -11.45
CA TYR A 83 -4.16 7.93 -11.82
C TYR A 83 -3.74 6.90 -10.77
N THR A 84 -2.50 7.01 -10.28
CA THR A 84 -1.96 6.14 -9.24
C THR A 84 -2.69 6.34 -7.92
N VAL A 85 -2.94 7.58 -7.52
CA VAL A 85 -3.74 7.92 -6.34
C VAL A 85 -5.12 7.25 -6.43
N ARG A 86 -5.83 7.42 -7.55
CA ARG A 86 -7.16 6.80 -7.75
C ARG A 86 -7.12 5.28 -7.68
N ARG A 87 -6.06 4.63 -8.16
CA ARG A 87 -5.91 3.17 -8.05
C ARG A 87 -5.78 2.72 -6.60
N PHE A 88 -4.99 3.42 -5.78
CA PHE A 88 -4.89 3.09 -4.36
C PHE A 88 -6.17 3.42 -3.58
N ALA A 89 -6.82 4.55 -3.85
CA ALA A 89 -8.08 4.90 -3.23
C ALA A 89 -9.17 3.82 -3.48
N LYS A 90 -9.27 3.32 -4.72
CA LYS A 90 -10.15 2.19 -5.06
C LYS A 90 -9.77 0.89 -4.36
N LEU A 91 -8.47 0.64 -4.19
CA LEU A 91 -8.00 -0.52 -3.44
C LEU A 91 -8.39 -0.39 -1.96
N ARG A 92 -8.23 0.80 -1.36
CA ARG A 92 -8.65 1.11 0.00
C ARG A 92 -10.13 0.81 0.21
N GLU A 93 -11.01 1.26 -0.68
CA GLU A 93 -12.45 0.99 -0.60
C GLU A 93 -12.75 -0.51 -0.57
N LYS A 94 -12.04 -1.32 -1.37
CA LYS A 94 -12.18 -2.79 -1.36
C LYS A 94 -11.64 -3.43 -0.09
N LEU A 95 -10.64 -2.82 0.54
CA LEU A 95 -10.03 -3.31 1.77
C LEU A 95 -10.82 -2.91 3.02
N GLN A 96 -11.63 -1.85 2.94
CA GLN A 96 -12.35 -1.28 4.07
C GLN A 96 -13.23 -2.26 4.86
N PRO A 97 -13.96 -3.21 4.23
CA PRO A 97 -14.74 -4.22 4.97
C PRO A 97 -13.87 -5.14 5.85
N PHE A 98 -12.61 -5.36 5.49
CA PHE A 98 -11.71 -6.22 6.25
C PHE A 98 -11.08 -5.51 7.45
N ILE A 99 -11.05 -4.17 7.43
CA ILE A 99 -10.55 -3.36 8.54
C ILE A 99 -11.48 -3.48 9.74
N THR A 100 -12.79 -3.45 9.54
CA THR A 100 -13.73 -3.69 10.64
C THR A 100 -13.56 -5.09 11.25
N CYS A 101 -13.16 -6.10 10.47
CA CYS A 101 -12.85 -7.44 10.98
C CYS A 101 -11.50 -7.52 11.72
N LEU A 102 -10.51 -6.71 11.31
CA LEU A 102 -9.19 -6.63 11.93
C LEU A 102 -9.21 -5.89 13.28
N TRP A 103 -10.15 -4.96 13.47
CA TRP A 103 -10.16 -3.98 14.58
C TRP A 103 -11.27 -4.25 15.60
N HIS A 104 -12.13 -5.23 15.36
CA HIS A 104 -13.18 -5.65 16.31
C HIS A 104 -13.02 -7.11 16.72
N ARG A 105 -12.17 -7.35 17.71
CA ARG A 105 -12.46 -8.19 18.88
C ARG A 105 -11.52 -7.81 20.04
N PRO A 106 -12.01 -7.94 21.30
CA PRO A 106 -11.56 -7.21 22.48
C PRO A 106 -10.14 -7.56 22.97
#